data_AF-A0A7R9W1F6-F1
#
_entry.id   AF-A0A7R9W1F6-F1
#
_cell.length_a   1.000
_cell.length_b   1.000
_cell.length_c   1.000
_cell.angle_alpha   90.00
_cell.angle_beta   90.00
_cell.angle_gamma   90.00
#
_symmetry.space_group_name_H-M   'P 1'
#
loop_
_entity.id
_entity.type
_entity.pdbx_description
1 polymer ?
#
loop_
_entity_poly.entity_id
_entity_poly.type
_entity_poly.pdbx_seq_one_letter_code
_entity_poly.pdbx_strand_id
1 'polypeptide(L)'
;PESADPTVLRQVRKDVPRTVPDLALFRERRVQARLERVLYVWAHRNPAAGYVQGMNDVAAPFFIAFLKGAYRSNNHHVEERYASTAFDGDVPGGDSILDDVEADVYWCLSRLLSGMQDHY
;
A
#
# COMPACT_ATOMS: atom_id res chain seq x y z
N PRO A 1 4.72 -26.25 1.79
CA PRO A 1 4.42 -24.93 1.20
C PRO A 1 2.91 -24.73 1.14
N GLU A 2 2.35 -24.03 2.13
CA GLU A 2 0.93 -23.64 2.13
C GLU A 2 0.66 -22.78 0.90
N SER A 3 -0.15 -23.31 0.01
CA SER A 3 -0.57 -22.64 -1.22
C SER A 3 -1.29 -21.35 -0.87
N ALA A 4 -0.94 -20.26 -1.55
CA ALA A 4 -1.66 -19.00 -1.53
C ALA A 4 -3.17 -19.21 -1.46
N ASP A 5 -3.87 -18.64 -0.47
CA ASP A 5 -5.33 -18.72 -0.43
C ASP A 5 -5.88 -17.94 -1.65
N PRO A 6 -6.43 -18.63 -2.67
CA PRO A 6 -6.93 -17.97 -3.87
C PRO A 6 -8.11 -17.05 -3.54
N THR A 7 -8.76 -17.22 -2.39
CA THR A 7 -9.89 -16.42 -1.93
C THR A 7 -9.43 -15.04 -1.49
N VAL A 8 -8.39 -14.97 -0.64
CA VAL A 8 -7.79 -13.71 -0.16
C VAL A 8 -7.24 -12.91 -1.32
N LEU A 9 -6.42 -13.54 -2.17
CA LEU A 9 -5.80 -12.84 -3.30
C LEU A 9 -6.85 -12.28 -4.26
N ARG A 10 -7.94 -13.02 -4.50
CA ARG A 10 -9.06 -12.56 -5.33
C ARG A 10 -9.77 -11.35 -4.73
N GLN A 11 -9.98 -11.33 -3.41
CA GLN A 11 -10.59 -10.17 -2.73
C GLN A 11 -9.68 -8.94 -2.82
N VAL A 12 -8.40 -9.09 -2.50
CA VAL A 12 -7.41 -8.01 -2.60
C VAL A 12 -7.38 -7.43 -4.03
N ARG A 13 -7.33 -8.28 -5.06
CA ARG A 13 -7.35 -7.86 -6.47
C ARG A 13 -8.62 -7.13 -6.90
N LYS A 14 -9.74 -7.38 -6.23
CA LYS A 14 -11.01 -6.67 -6.48
C LYS A 14 -11.00 -5.29 -5.84
N ASP A 15 -10.32 -5.12 -4.72
CA ASP A 15 -10.38 -3.91 -3.90
C ASP A 15 -9.26 -2.92 -4.21
N VAL A 16 -8.05 -3.41 -4.50
CA VAL A 16 -6.88 -2.57 -4.82
C VAL A 16 -7.17 -1.55 -5.94
N PRO A 17 -7.75 -1.93 -7.09
CA PRO A 17 -8.06 -0.96 -8.16
C PRO A 17 -9.12 0.08 -7.78
N ARG A 18 -9.88 -0.16 -6.69
CA ARG A 18 -10.92 0.73 -6.17
C ARG A 18 -10.45 1.57 -4.98
N THR A 19 -9.19 1.44 -4.57
CA THR A 19 -8.62 2.19 -3.44
C THR A 19 -8.43 3.65 -3.83
N VAL A 20 -9.10 4.55 -3.11
CA VAL A 20 -9.05 6.02 -3.32
C VAL A 20 -9.03 6.40 -4.81
N PRO A 21 -10.11 6.09 -5.57
CA PRO A 21 -10.10 6.10 -7.03
C PRO A 21 -9.89 7.49 -7.64
N ASP A 22 -10.18 8.55 -6.89
CA ASP A 22 -9.99 9.94 -7.30
C ASP A 22 -8.50 10.34 -7.34
N LEU A 23 -7.63 9.57 -6.67
CA LEU A 23 -6.18 9.79 -6.71
C LEU A 23 -5.54 8.95 -7.81
N ALA A 24 -4.98 9.64 -8.81
CA ALA A 24 -4.26 9.02 -9.93
C ALA A 24 -3.13 8.06 -9.49
N LEU A 25 -2.51 8.32 -8.34
CA LEU A 25 -1.53 7.45 -7.70
C LEU A 25 -2.00 5.98 -7.61
N PHE A 26 -3.23 5.72 -7.16
CA PHE A 26 -3.73 4.36 -6.96
C PHE A 26 -4.21 3.69 -8.26
N ARG A 27 -4.20 4.42 -9.39
CA ARG A 27 -4.44 3.86 -10.72
C ARG A 27 -3.15 3.32 -11.36
N GLU A 28 -1.98 3.67 -10.83
CA GLU A 28 -0.72 3.17 -11.36
C GLU A 28 -0.48 1.69 -11.00
N ARG A 29 -0.08 0.90 -12.01
CA ARG A 29 0.15 -0.54 -11.86
C ARG A 29 1.22 -0.88 -10.82
N ARG A 30 2.29 -0.08 -10.73
CA ARG A 30 3.37 -0.32 -9.76
C ARG A 30 2.87 -0.11 -8.34
N VAL A 31 2.07 0.92 -8.10
CA VAL A 31 1.42 1.18 -6.80
C VAL A 31 0.43 0.07 -6.45
N GLN A 32 -0.44 -0.31 -7.39
CA GLN A 32 -1.39 -1.41 -7.18
C GLN A 32 -0.69 -2.73 -6.84
N ALA A 33 0.41 -3.05 -7.53
CA ALA A 33 1.19 -4.26 -7.26
C ALA A 33 1.76 -4.28 -5.83
N ARG A 34 2.22 -3.13 -5.33
CA ARG A 34 2.77 -3.00 -3.96
C ARG A 34 1.66 -3.13 -2.94
N LEU A 35 0.53 -2.45 -3.16
CA LEU A 35 -0.64 -2.52 -2.28
C LEU A 35 -1.22 -3.95 -2.22
N GLU A 36 -1.32 -4.64 -3.36
CA GLU A 36 -1.71 -6.05 -3.42
C GLU A 36 -0.77 -6.92 -2.59
N ARG A 37 0.55 -6.74 -2.76
CA ARG A 37 1.58 -7.53 -2.06
C ARG A 37 1.53 -7.29 -0.55
N VAL A 38 1.39 -6.04 -0.10
CA VAL A 38 1.23 -5.69 1.33
C VAL A 38 0.01 -6.37 1.94
N LEU A 39 -1.16 -6.17 1.34
CA LEU A 39 -2.43 -6.68 1.88
C LEU A 39 -2.47 -8.20 1.87
N TYR A 40 -1.99 -8.81 0.80
CA TYR A 40 -1.90 -10.26 0.68
C TYR A 40 -0.93 -10.87 1.70
N VAL A 41 0.29 -10.32 1.82
CA VAL A 41 1.29 -10.82 2.79
C VAL A 41 0.80 -10.63 4.22
N TRP A 42 0.15 -9.50 4.52
CA TRP A 42 -0.43 -9.28 5.84
C TRP A 42 -1.50 -10.32 6.15
N ALA A 43 -2.46 -10.53 5.25
CA ALA A 43 -3.56 -11.47 5.45
C ALA A 43 -3.06 -12.91 5.59
N HIS A 44 -2.07 -13.30 4.78
CA HIS A 44 -1.45 -14.62 4.84
C HIS A 44 -0.72 -14.87 6.17
N ARG A 45 -0.10 -13.83 6.75
CA ARG A 45 0.56 -13.91 8.07
C ARG A 45 -0.41 -13.82 9.26
N ASN A 46 -1.67 -13.43 9.02
CA ASN A 46 -2.69 -13.28 10.05
C ASN A 46 -3.95 -14.08 9.68
N PRO A 47 -3.86 -15.43 9.59
CA PRO A 47 -4.95 -16.27 9.07
C PRO A 47 -6.23 -16.21 9.92
N ALA A 48 -6.13 -15.90 11.21
CA ALA A 48 -7.29 -15.72 12.09
C ALA A 48 -8.13 -14.48 11.72
N ALA A 49 -7.50 -13.45 11.15
CA ALA A 49 -8.17 -12.22 10.71
C ALA A 49 -8.46 -12.22 9.20
N GLY A 50 -7.50 -12.70 8.39
CA GLY A 50 -7.59 -12.67 6.93
C GLY A 50 -7.64 -11.25 6.36
N TYR A 51 -8.01 -11.11 5.08
CA TYR A 51 -8.24 -9.81 4.47
C TYR A 51 -9.71 -9.39 4.63
N VAL A 52 -9.95 -8.14 5.02
CA VAL A 52 -11.28 -7.54 5.12
C VAL A 52 -11.34 -6.28 4.28
N GLN A 53 -12.41 -6.13 3.49
CA GLN A 53 -12.66 -4.93 2.69
C GLN A 53 -12.61 -3.67 3.59
N GLY A 54 -11.85 -2.66 3.17
CA GLY A 54 -11.54 -1.46 3.96
C GLY A 54 -10.11 -1.42 4.47
N MET A 55 -9.43 -2.57 4.60
CA MET A 55 -8.00 -2.60 4.90
C MET A 55 -7.15 -1.92 3.82
N ASN A 56 -7.58 -2.00 2.56
CA ASN A 56 -6.98 -1.28 1.45
C ASN A 56 -7.03 0.25 1.66
N ASP A 57 -8.12 0.77 2.21
CA ASP A 57 -8.27 2.20 2.52
C ASP A 57 -7.48 2.61 3.76
N VAL A 58 -7.26 1.69 4.71
CA VAL A 58 -6.35 1.89 5.86
C VAL A 58 -4.88 1.93 5.42
N ALA A 59 -4.50 1.14 4.41
CA ALA A 59 -3.14 1.13 3.88
C ALA A 59 -2.81 2.38 3.03
N ALA A 60 -3.81 2.96 2.35
CA ALA A 60 -3.67 4.13 1.49
C ALA A 60 -2.97 5.35 2.14
N PRO A 61 -3.35 5.84 3.35
CA PRO A 61 -2.69 6.99 3.98
C PRO A 61 -1.23 6.72 4.32
N PHE A 62 -0.87 5.50 4.73
CA PHE A 62 0.53 5.12 4.93
C PHE A 62 1.32 5.20 3.63
N PHE A 63 0.76 4.67 2.54
CA PHE A 63 1.40 4.69 1.23
C PHE A 63 1.69 6.12 0.77
N ILE A 64 0.70 7.01 0.90
CA ILE A 64 0.84 8.43 0.57
C ILE A 64 1.92 9.09 1.44
N ALA A 65 1.89 8.86 2.76
CA ALA A 65 2.80 9.50 3.69
C ALA A 65 4.26 9.07 3.44
N PHE A 66 4.52 7.78 3.29
CA PHE A 66 5.86 7.25 3.06
C PHE A 66 6.39 7.61 1.68
N LEU A 67 5.55 7.57 0.64
CA LEU A 67 5.96 7.99 -0.70
C LEU A 67 6.38 9.46 -0.72
N LYS A 68 5.59 10.34 -0.07
CA LYS A 68 5.95 11.76 0.08
C LYS A 68 7.24 11.94 0.89
N GLY A 69 7.44 11.15 1.94
CA GLY A 69 8.66 11.14 2.74
C GLY A 69 9.88 10.75 1.92
N ALA A 70 9.79 9.65 1.17
CA ALA A 70 10.86 9.14 0.32
C ALA A 70 11.28 10.16 -0.74
N TYR A 71 10.33 10.87 -1.36
CA TYR A 71 10.64 11.94 -2.31
C TYR A 71 11.32 13.15 -1.67
N ARG A 72 10.93 13.52 -0.45
CA ARG A 72 11.60 14.60 0.28
C ARG A 72 13.04 14.24 0.66
N SER A 73 13.28 12.99 1.04
CA SER A 73 14.60 12.53 1.49
C SER A 73 15.60 12.29 0.35
N ASN A 74 15.15 11.86 -0.83
CA ASN A 74 16.04 11.55 -1.97
C ASN A 74 16.50 12.76 -2.81
N ASN A 75 16.64 13.94 -2.18
CA ASN A 75 17.08 15.25 -2.69
C ASN A 75 16.06 16.15 -3.42
N HIS A 76 16.10 17.41 -3.01
CA HIS A 76 15.54 18.71 -3.44
C HIS A 76 15.10 18.99 -4.90
N HIS A 77 15.18 18.05 -5.84
CA HIS A 77 14.74 18.21 -7.23
C HIS A 77 13.50 17.40 -7.62
N VAL A 78 12.91 16.67 -6.68
CA VAL A 78 11.56 16.15 -6.90
C VAL A 78 10.64 17.38 -6.86
N GLU A 79 10.26 17.88 -8.04
CA GLU A 79 9.37 19.04 -8.19
C GLU A 79 8.24 18.97 -7.17
N GLU A 80 7.90 20.08 -6.51
CA GLU A 80 6.88 20.16 -5.46
C GLU A 80 5.54 19.52 -5.88
N ARG A 81 5.27 19.46 -7.19
CA ARG A 81 4.14 18.71 -7.79
C ARG A 81 4.04 17.25 -7.32
N TYR A 82 5.16 16.59 -7.05
CA TYR A 82 5.22 15.20 -6.58
C TYR A 82 5.13 15.05 -5.06
N ALA A 83 5.24 16.15 -4.30
CA ALA A 83 4.84 16.18 -2.89
C ALA A 83 3.31 16.31 -2.74
N SER A 84 2.61 16.68 -3.82
CA SER A 84 1.15 16.62 -3.90
C SER A 84 0.69 15.20 -4.18
N THR A 85 -0.53 14.86 -3.78
CA THR A 85 -1.15 13.55 -4.10
C THR A 85 -1.59 13.43 -5.56
N ALA A 86 -1.44 14.50 -6.35
CA ALA A 86 -1.81 14.56 -7.76
C ALA A 86 -0.64 14.10 -8.63
N PHE A 87 -0.37 12.80 -8.61
CA PHE A 87 0.54 12.17 -9.57
C PHE A 87 -0.20 11.95 -10.88
N ASP A 88 -0.07 12.88 -11.83
CA ASP A 88 -0.57 12.65 -13.19
C ASP A 88 0.52 11.93 -13.99
N GLY A 89 0.38 10.60 -14.14
CA GLY A 89 1.35 9.73 -14.82
C GLY A 89 2.08 8.75 -13.89
N ASP A 90 3.23 8.25 -14.34
CA ASP A 90 4.04 7.28 -13.60
C ASP A 90 4.71 7.92 -12.37
N VAL A 91 4.67 7.23 -11.23
CA VAL A 91 5.43 7.56 -10.01
C VAL A 91 6.91 7.70 -10.35
N PRO A 92 7.52 8.89 -10.17
CA PRO A 92 8.92 9.10 -10.49
C PRO A 92 9.85 8.21 -9.67
N GLY A 93 10.97 7.84 -10.27
CA GLY A 93 11.99 7.02 -9.62
C GLY A 93 11.87 5.54 -9.95
N GLY A 94 12.89 4.80 -9.51
CA GLY A 94 12.97 3.36 -9.68
C GLY A 94 12.12 2.61 -8.66
N ASP A 95 11.96 1.31 -8.91
CA ASP A 95 11.21 0.40 -8.04
C ASP A 95 11.76 0.36 -6.60
N SER A 96 13.03 0.74 -6.38
CA SER A 96 13.63 0.82 -5.04
C SER A 96 12.87 1.74 -4.09
N ILE A 97 12.40 2.90 -4.57
CA ILE A 97 11.60 3.82 -3.74
C ILE A 97 10.28 3.15 -3.34
N LEU A 98 9.65 2.45 -4.28
CA LEU A 98 8.38 1.78 -4.03
C LEU A 98 8.56 0.55 -3.13
N ASP A 99 9.68 -0.15 -3.21
CA ASP A 99 10.00 -1.29 -2.35
C ASP A 99 10.24 -0.83 -0.90
N ASP A 100 10.92 0.29 -0.68
CA ASP A 100 11.09 0.90 0.64
C ASP A 100 9.73 1.36 1.21
N VAL A 101 8.94 2.08 0.41
CA VAL A 101 7.58 2.50 0.78
C VAL A 101 6.72 1.29 1.12
N GLU A 102 6.79 0.22 0.34
CA GLU A 102 6.04 -0.99 0.59
C GLU A 102 6.38 -1.61 1.94
N ALA A 103 7.66 -1.71 2.28
CA ALA A 103 8.12 -2.24 3.55
C ALA A 103 7.60 -1.40 4.72
N ASP A 104 7.69 -0.07 4.63
CA ASP A 104 7.21 0.85 5.66
C ASP A 104 5.68 0.78 5.84
N VAL A 105 4.94 0.73 4.73
CA VAL A 105 3.47 0.53 4.75
C VAL A 105 3.14 -0.79 5.44
N TYR A 106 3.82 -1.88 5.08
CA TYR A 106 3.57 -3.19 5.68
C TYR A 106 3.78 -3.17 7.19
N TRP A 107 4.90 -2.62 7.67
CA TRP A 107 5.20 -2.61 9.10
C TRP A 107 4.24 -1.73 9.89
N CYS A 108 3.91 -0.54 9.39
CA CYS A 108 2.97 0.36 10.05
C CYS A 108 1.55 -0.17 10.03
N LEU A 109 1.09 -0.72 8.90
CA LEU A 109 -0.20 -1.40 8.82
C LEU A 109 -0.26 -2.57 9.80
N SER A 110 0.80 -3.39 9.87
CA SER A 110 0.89 -4.52 10.80
C SER A 110 0.72 -4.06 12.24
N ARG A 111 1.45 -3.02 12.66
CA ARG A 111 1.33 -2.49 14.02
C ARG A 111 -0.05 -1.90 14.31
N LEU A 112 -0.62 -1.16 13.37
CA LEU A 112 -1.96 -0.57 13.55
C LEU A 112 -3.02 -1.67 13.73
N LEU A 113 -2.99 -2.69 12.86
CA LEU A 113 -3.99 -3.75 12.87
C LEU A 113 -3.83 -4.68 14.09
N SER A 114 -2.61 -4.96 14.54
CA SER A 114 -2.39 -5.72 15.78
C SER A 114 -2.99 -5.00 16.98
N GLY A 115 -2.83 -3.67 17.09
CA GLY A 115 -3.43 -2.90 18.18
C GLY A 115 -4.97 -2.89 18.17
N MET A 116 -5.60 -3.09 17.02
CA MET A 116 -7.07 -3.21 16.94
C MET A 116 -7.58 -4.61 17.28
N GLN A 117 -6.77 -5.65 17.04
CA GLN A 117 -7.11 -7.03 17.42
C GLN A 117 -7.12 -7.23 18.94
N ASP A 118 -6.31 -6.49 19.70
CA ASP A 118 -6.26 -6.59 21.16
C ASP A 118 -7.49 -5.98 21.88
N HIS A 119 -8.35 -5.27 21.15
CA HIS A 119 -9.53 -4.57 21.69
C HIS A 119 -10.88 -5.23 21.36
N TYR A 120 -10.86 -6.40 20.72
CA TYR A 120 -12.04 -7.22 20.42
C TYR A 120 -11.76 -8.70 20.70
#